data_AF-A0A7I7VXE1-F1
#
_entry.id   AF-A0A7I7VXE1-F1
#
_cell.length_a   1.000
_cell.length_b   1.000
_cell.length_c   1.000
_cell.angle_alpha   90.00
_cell.angle_beta   90.00
_cell.angle_gamma   90.00
#
_symmetry.space_group_name_H-M   'P 1'
#
loop_
_entity.id
_entity.type
_entity.pdbx_description
1 polymer ?
#
loop_
_entity_poly.entity_id
_entity_poly.type
_entity_poly.pdbx_seq_one_letter_code
_entity_poly.pdbx_strand_id
1 'polypeptide(L)'
;MTARLHEDDGSATAAPVTVLVEFAVDGTLEETQSLALRVAGAIKETISGRAGFESAALMVSTDGRRMVNVAQWASEDAWRAATDDSDGRHAPTDRAADRDWLSRRSDDEPVAKLLSEGGATLDRVAVFRQVVAVDRRSAWPAPASTSTDVKRPVLHRDDAEAHAAVQHLVSRLQDGLDTADADVYDETFAADVLWGTPRGEVVDGVDVLLPIHRRLMAAQTAPASTFELVSWRSPAPGVAVAQIRRRADAGAQFSEVAVYTLVRHDQRWWVSAAQNTPVLDEDAGARPNR
;
A
#
# COMPACT_ATOMS: atom_id res chain seq x y z
N MET A 1 24.36 -3.31 58.31
CA MET A 1 23.23 -2.60 57.66
C MET A 1 23.11 -3.17 56.26
N THR A 2 22.18 -4.11 56.11
CA THR A 2 22.05 -5.07 55.01
C THR A 2 21.21 -4.46 53.90
N ALA A 3 21.79 -4.26 52.71
CA ALA A 3 21.02 -3.90 51.51
C ALA A 3 20.50 -5.20 50.89
N ARG A 4 19.17 -5.33 50.85
CA ARG A 4 18.44 -6.46 50.29
C ARG A 4 18.70 -6.56 48.79
N LEU A 5 19.08 -7.75 48.35
CA LEU A 5 18.90 -8.19 46.97
C LEU A 5 17.41 -8.18 46.68
N HIS A 6 17.00 -7.45 45.63
CA HIS A 6 15.66 -7.56 45.09
C HIS A 6 15.67 -8.83 44.22
N GLU A 7 15.08 -9.89 44.76
CA GLU A 7 14.59 -11.01 43.94
C GLU A 7 13.47 -10.45 43.07
N ASP A 8 13.74 -10.34 41.77
CA ASP A 8 12.74 -10.03 40.75
C ASP A 8 12.20 -11.37 40.24
N ASP A 9 11.15 -11.86 40.91
CA ASP A 9 10.49 -13.13 40.65
C ASP A 9 9.07 -12.82 40.12
N GLY A 10 8.80 -13.16 38.85
CA GLY A 10 7.44 -13.37 38.33
C GLY A 10 6.81 -12.40 37.32
N SER A 11 7.43 -11.28 36.92
CA SER A 11 6.75 -10.26 36.08
C SER A 11 7.16 -10.19 34.60
N ALA A 12 8.24 -10.87 34.18
CA ALA A 12 8.84 -10.63 32.87
C ALA A 12 8.15 -11.32 31.68
N THR A 13 7.30 -12.33 31.92
CA THR A 13 6.74 -13.16 30.83
C THR A 13 5.49 -12.56 30.18
N ALA A 14 4.79 -11.65 30.84
CA ALA A 14 3.52 -11.08 30.35
C ALA A 14 3.66 -9.83 29.46
N ALA A 15 4.89 -9.40 29.16
CA ALA A 15 5.14 -8.20 28.36
C ALA A 15 5.29 -8.53 26.86
N PRO A 16 4.89 -7.61 25.95
CA PRO A 16 5.06 -7.83 24.52
C PRO A 16 6.51 -8.07 24.13
N VAL A 17 6.71 -9.02 23.21
CA VAL A 17 8.03 -9.40 22.69
C VAL A 17 8.07 -9.28 21.17
N THR A 18 9.24 -8.96 20.65
CA THR A 18 9.54 -9.14 19.22
C THR A 18 10.48 -10.32 19.08
N VAL A 19 10.09 -11.30 18.28
CA VAL A 19 10.86 -12.50 18.00
C VAL A 19 11.42 -12.40 16.59
N LEU A 20 12.74 -12.49 16.47
CA LEU A 20 13.43 -12.64 15.19
C LEU A 20 13.85 -14.09 15.03
N VAL A 21 13.40 -14.72 13.94
CA VAL A 21 13.78 -16.08 13.56
C VAL A 21 14.50 -16.03 12.23
N GLU A 22 15.73 -16.51 12.20
CA GLU A 22 16.57 -16.58 11.00
C GLU A 22 16.70 -18.02 10.55
N PHE A 23 16.46 -18.24 9.27
CA PHE A 23 16.64 -19.51 8.58
C PHE A 23 17.73 -19.38 7.53
N ALA A 24 18.65 -20.35 7.49
CA ALA A 24 19.51 -20.56 6.34
C ALA A 24 18.74 -21.39 5.29
N VAL A 25 18.82 -21.01 4.02
CA VAL A 25 18.10 -21.65 2.92
C VAL A 25 19.08 -22.03 1.83
N ASP A 26 19.06 -23.30 1.43
CA ASP A 26 19.85 -23.81 0.32
C ASP A 26 19.07 -23.65 -1.00
N GLY A 27 19.07 -22.43 -1.55
CA GLY A 27 18.35 -22.12 -2.78
C GLY A 27 18.80 -20.82 -3.46
N THR A 28 18.23 -20.55 -4.62
CA THR A 28 18.34 -19.26 -5.31
C THR A 28 17.46 -18.19 -4.65
N LEU A 29 17.65 -16.93 -5.05
CA LEU A 29 16.78 -15.84 -4.58
C LEU A 29 15.30 -16.08 -4.92
N GLU A 30 15.02 -16.52 -6.15
CA GLU A 30 13.65 -16.76 -6.62
C GLU A 30 12.98 -17.92 -5.86
N GLU A 31 13.71 -19.02 -5.65
CA GLU A 31 13.22 -20.15 -4.86
C GLU A 31 12.94 -19.75 -3.40
N THR A 32 13.84 -18.95 -2.81
CA THR A 32 13.68 -18.49 -1.42
C THR A 32 12.56 -17.46 -1.28
N GLN A 33 12.35 -16.59 -2.28
CA GLN A 33 11.19 -15.70 -2.33
C GLN A 33 9.87 -16.47 -2.46
N SER A 34 9.83 -17.47 -3.33
CA SER A 34 8.68 -18.36 -3.50
C SER A 34 8.36 -19.11 -2.19
N LEU A 35 9.39 -19.64 -1.51
CA LEU A 35 9.26 -20.25 -0.19
C LEU A 35 8.73 -19.24 0.84
N ALA A 36 9.29 -18.03 0.90
CA ALA A 36 8.86 -17.00 1.84
C ALA A 36 7.39 -16.60 1.65
N LEU A 37 6.91 -16.50 0.41
CA LEU A 37 5.50 -16.22 0.11
C LEU A 37 4.58 -17.34 0.59
N ARG A 38 4.96 -18.61 0.37
CA ARG A 38 4.21 -19.77 0.86
C ARG A 38 4.18 -19.81 2.38
N VAL A 39 5.31 -19.56 3.04
CA VAL A 39 5.41 -19.49 4.50
C VAL A 39 4.58 -18.33 5.05
N ALA A 40 4.58 -17.16 4.40
CA ALA A 40 3.73 -16.03 4.79
C ALA A 40 2.23 -16.39 4.74
N GLY A 41 1.80 -17.09 3.68
CA GLY A 41 0.44 -17.61 3.55
C GLY A 41 0.08 -18.57 4.70
N ALA A 42 0.95 -19.54 4.96
CA ALA A 42 0.74 -20.50 6.05
C ALA A 42 0.70 -19.83 7.43
N ILE A 43 1.59 -18.86 7.73
CA ILE A 43 1.54 -18.07 8.98
C ILE A 43 0.19 -17.38 9.13
N LYS A 44 -0.33 -16.78 8.05
CA LYS A 44 -1.64 -16.13 8.06
C LYS A 44 -2.75 -17.14 8.37
N GLU A 45 -2.70 -18.33 7.83
CA GLU A 45 -3.74 -19.35 8.02
C GLU A 45 -3.67 -20.04 9.38
N THR A 46 -2.46 -20.31 9.91
CA THR A 46 -2.29 -21.21 11.07
C THR A 46 -1.82 -20.51 12.35
N ILE A 47 -1.05 -19.43 12.22
CA ILE A 47 -0.43 -18.74 13.36
C ILE A 47 -1.20 -17.48 13.72
N SER A 48 -1.75 -16.76 12.74
CA SER A 48 -2.38 -15.45 13.00
C SER A 48 -3.62 -15.48 13.88
N GLY A 49 -4.31 -16.63 13.94
CA GLY A 49 -5.45 -16.85 14.82
C GLY A 49 -5.08 -17.31 16.24
N ARG A 50 -3.80 -17.54 16.53
CA ARG A 50 -3.35 -18.00 17.86
C ARG A 50 -3.38 -16.85 18.85
N ALA A 51 -3.75 -17.17 20.09
CA ALA A 51 -3.83 -16.19 21.16
C ALA A 51 -2.48 -15.48 21.36
N GLY A 52 -2.50 -14.14 21.39
CA GLY A 52 -1.32 -13.31 21.62
C GLY A 52 -0.45 -13.06 20.38
N PHE A 53 -0.81 -13.53 19.19
CA PHE A 53 -0.16 -13.10 17.94
C PHE A 53 -0.58 -11.67 17.59
N GLU A 54 0.37 -10.81 17.21
CA GLU A 54 0.08 -9.43 16.78
C GLU A 54 0.45 -9.18 15.31
N SER A 55 1.66 -9.54 14.90
CA SER A 55 2.13 -9.34 13.53
C SER A 55 3.29 -10.26 13.18
N ALA A 56 3.53 -10.45 11.87
CA ALA A 56 4.74 -11.08 11.36
C ALA A 56 5.14 -10.47 10.02
N ALA A 57 6.44 -10.29 9.82
CA ALA A 57 7.04 -9.88 8.55
C ALA A 57 8.13 -10.88 8.14
N LEU A 58 8.15 -11.24 6.86
CA LEU A 58 9.19 -12.08 6.27
C LEU A 58 10.08 -11.27 5.33
N MET A 59 11.37 -11.49 5.43
CA MET A 59 12.40 -10.86 4.61
C MET A 59 13.32 -11.94 4.06
N VAL A 60 13.81 -11.74 2.84
CA VAL A 60 14.75 -12.64 2.17
C VAL A 60 16.02 -11.86 1.88
N SER A 61 17.19 -12.44 2.11
CA SER A 61 18.46 -11.83 1.74
C SER A 61 18.62 -11.78 0.22
N THR A 62 19.31 -10.76 -0.30
CA THR A 62 19.48 -10.57 -1.74
C THR A 62 20.33 -11.65 -2.41
N ASP A 63 21.15 -12.38 -1.64
CA ASP A 63 21.87 -13.57 -2.10
C ASP A 63 21.02 -14.85 -2.10
N GLY A 64 19.77 -14.78 -1.62
CA GLY A 64 18.83 -15.89 -1.55
C GLY A 64 19.13 -16.91 -0.45
N ARG A 65 20.15 -16.72 0.38
CA ARG A 65 20.60 -17.76 1.33
C ARG A 65 19.99 -17.65 2.72
N ARG A 66 19.21 -16.61 2.99
CA ARG A 66 18.61 -16.35 4.30
C ARG A 66 17.18 -15.90 4.18
N MET A 67 16.38 -16.37 5.12
CA MET A 67 15.03 -15.88 5.35
C MET A 67 14.89 -15.49 6.82
N VAL A 68 14.32 -14.32 7.07
CA VAL A 68 14.13 -13.76 8.41
C VAL A 68 12.66 -13.50 8.64
N ASN A 69 12.11 -14.09 9.70
CA ASN A 69 10.82 -13.73 10.25
C ASN A 69 11.02 -12.78 11.43
N VAL A 70 10.28 -11.68 11.45
CA VAL A 70 10.17 -10.80 12.62
C VAL A 70 8.71 -10.75 13.02
N ALA A 71 8.38 -11.30 14.18
CA ALA A 71 7.02 -11.40 14.69
C ALA A 71 6.85 -10.70 16.04
N GLN A 72 5.69 -10.06 16.22
CA GLN A 72 5.30 -9.45 17.48
C GLN A 72 4.24 -10.30 18.17
N TRP A 73 4.41 -10.44 19.49
CA TRP A 73 3.55 -11.22 20.35
C TRP A 73 3.26 -10.47 21.62
N ALA A 74 2.05 -10.65 22.16
CA ALA A 74 1.62 -10.06 23.43
C ALA A 74 2.46 -10.55 24.61
N SER A 75 3.06 -11.74 24.51
CA SER A 75 3.96 -12.32 25.50
C SER A 75 4.89 -13.37 24.90
N GLU A 76 6.01 -13.64 25.58
CA GLU A 76 6.89 -14.76 25.21
C GLU A 76 6.18 -16.11 25.39
N ASP A 77 5.34 -16.24 26.41
CA ASP A 77 4.56 -17.46 26.66
C ASP A 77 3.57 -17.73 25.52
N ALA A 78 2.94 -16.69 24.97
CA ALA A 78 2.05 -16.82 23.82
C ALA A 78 2.81 -17.30 22.57
N TRP A 79 4.00 -16.76 22.33
CA TRP A 79 4.87 -17.22 21.24
C TRP A 79 5.30 -18.68 21.43
N ARG A 80 5.73 -19.07 22.63
CA ARG A 80 6.14 -20.45 22.96
C ARG A 80 4.98 -21.42 22.77
N ALA A 81 3.83 -21.16 23.38
CA ALA A 81 2.63 -21.97 23.20
C ALA A 81 2.21 -22.10 21.72
N ALA A 82 2.49 -21.08 20.90
CA ALA A 82 2.22 -21.11 19.48
C ALA A 82 3.31 -21.82 18.64
N THR A 83 4.51 -22.06 19.17
CA THR A 83 5.64 -22.55 18.37
C THR A 83 6.38 -23.74 18.96
N ASP A 84 6.03 -24.22 20.16
CA ASP A 84 6.61 -25.41 20.77
C ASP A 84 6.24 -26.69 19.99
N ASP A 85 7.20 -27.62 19.87
CA ASP A 85 6.97 -28.93 19.22
C ASP A 85 5.91 -29.76 19.95
N SER A 86 5.53 -30.90 19.38
CA SER A 86 4.49 -31.77 19.95
C SER A 86 4.85 -32.32 21.33
N ASP A 87 6.13 -32.28 21.72
CA ASP A 87 6.63 -32.64 23.06
C ASP A 87 6.75 -31.41 24.01
N GLY A 88 6.32 -30.22 23.57
CA GLY A 88 6.42 -28.97 24.32
C GLY A 88 7.83 -28.38 24.37
N ARG A 89 8.71 -28.74 23.43
CA ARG A 89 10.07 -28.18 23.36
C ARG A 89 10.10 -26.90 22.54
N HIS A 90 10.68 -25.88 23.17
CA HIS A 90 10.87 -24.56 22.62
C HIS A 90 11.91 -24.52 21.50
N ALA A 91 11.76 -23.55 20.60
CA ALA A 91 12.78 -23.25 19.61
C ALA A 91 14.11 -22.88 20.29
N PRO A 92 15.25 -23.42 19.82
CA PRO A 92 16.56 -23.09 20.38
C PRO A 92 16.88 -21.61 20.17
N THR A 93 17.23 -20.91 21.25
CA THR A 93 17.68 -19.51 21.21
C THR A 93 19.17 -19.36 20.89
N ASP A 94 19.91 -20.47 20.85
CA ASP A 94 21.33 -20.52 20.46
C ASP A 94 21.52 -21.37 19.19
N ARG A 95 22.39 -20.88 18.31
CA ARG A 95 22.71 -21.39 16.96
C ARG A 95 23.17 -22.85 16.94
N ALA A 96 23.69 -23.34 18.06
CA ALA A 96 24.27 -24.68 18.17
C ALA A 96 23.38 -25.72 18.87
N ALA A 97 22.23 -25.32 19.43
CA ALA A 97 21.54 -26.16 20.41
C ALA A 97 20.63 -27.23 19.79
N ASP A 98 20.01 -27.00 18.62
CA ASP A 98 19.08 -27.98 18.04
C ASP A 98 18.75 -27.72 16.54
N ARG A 99 19.64 -28.16 15.63
CA ARG A 99 19.42 -27.97 14.17
C ARG A 99 18.24 -28.77 13.63
N ASP A 100 17.82 -29.82 14.33
CA ASP A 100 16.79 -30.75 13.90
C ASP A 100 15.39 -30.36 14.45
N TRP A 101 15.31 -29.29 15.25
CA TRP A 101 14.05 -28.79 15.81
C TRP A 101 12.99 -28.55 14.72
N LEU A 102 13.40 -27.97 13.59
CA LEU A 102 12.47 -27.68 12.49
C LEU A 102 11.94 -28.96 11.84
N SER A 103 12.81 -29.95 11.61
CA SER A 103 12.42 -31.24 11.03
C SER A 103 11.53 -32.07 11.96
N ARG A 104 11.64 -31.92 13.29
CA ARG A 104 10.71 -32.60 14.22
C ARG A 104 9.31 -32.00 14.21
N ARG A 105 9.16 -30.77 13.73
CA ARG A 105 7.87 -30.07 13.63
C ARG A 105 7.19 -30.22 12.28
N SER A 106 7.91 -30.63 11.24
CA SER A 106 7.36 -30.69 9.88
C SER A 106 6.21 -31.68 9.71
N ASP A 107 6.05 -32.62 10.63
CA ASP A 107 4.97 -33.60 10.59
C ASP A 107 3.64 -33.04 11.12
N ASP A 108 3.69 -32.08 12.06
CA ASP A 108 2.52 -31.61 12.82
C ASP A 108 2.16 -30.13 12.54
N GLU A 109 3.02 -29.37 11.87
CA GLU A 109 2.82 -27.92 11.68
C GLU A 109 3.10 -27.45 10.23
N PRO A 110 2.12 -26.86 9.53
CA PRO A 110 2.26 -26.51 8.11
C PRO A 110 3.42 -25.54 7.79
N VAL A 111 3.74 -24.58 8.66
CA VAL A 111 4.85 -23.65 8.43
C VAL A 111 6.18 -24.40 8.53
N ALA A 112 6.39 -25.22 9.55
CA ALA A 112 7.57 -26.07 9.70
C ALA A 112 7.74 -27.04 8.53
N LYS A 113 6.64 -27.61 8.03
CA LYS A 113 6.66 -28.47 6.85
C LYS A 113 7.18 -27.75 5.60
N LEU A 114 6.61 -26.58 5.31
CA LEU A 114 7.04 -25.77 4.17
C LEU A 114 8.52 -25.38 4.27
N LEU A 115 8.96 -24.98 5.47
CA LEU A 115 10.36 -24.64 5.73
C LEU A 115 11.29 -25.85 5.49
N SER A 116 10.94 -27.01 6.02
CA SER A 116 11.72 -28.25 5.85
C SER A 116 11.79 -28.70 4.38
N GLU A 117 10.64 -28.74 3.69
CA GLU A 117 10.57 -29.08 2.25
C GLU A 117 11.32 -28.07 1.36
N GLY A 118 11.36 -26.80 1.79
CA GLY A 118 12.10 -25.73 1.13
C GLY A 118 13.60 -25.72 1.41
N GLY A 119 14.13 -26.72 2.12
CA GLY A 119 15.56 -26.78 2.48
C GLY A 119 15.99 -25.73 3.49
N ALA A 120 15.04 -25.14 4.24
CA ALA A 120 15.36 -24.18 5.29
C ALA A 120 15.84 -24.92 6.55
N THR A 121 16.85 -24.36 7.19
CA THR A 121 17.32 -24.81 8.51
C THR A 121 17.27 -23.63 9.47
N LEU A 122 16.84 -23.89 10.70
CA LEU A 122 16.83 -22.85 11.73
C LEU A 122 18.27 -22.45 12.08
N ASP A 123 18.64 -21.19 11.86
CA ASP A 123 19.97 -20.66 12.16
C ASP A 123 19.97 -19.89 13.50
N ARG A 124 18.93 -19.10 13.78
CA ARG A 124 18.88 -18.30 15.01
C ARG A 124 17.46 -17.95 15.44
N VAL A 125 17.24 -17.91 16.75
CA VAL A 125 16.09 -17.23 17.36
C VAL A 125 16.58 -16.18 18.34
N ALA A 126 16.07 -14.96 18.23
CA ALA A 126 16.33 -13.88 19.17
C ALA A 126 15.00 -13.30 19.68
N VAL A 127 14.83 -13.27 21.00
CA VAL A 127 13.66 -12.69 21.67
C VAL A 127 14.06 -11.35 22.26
N PHE A 128 13.43 -10.28 21.80
CA PHE A 128 13.65 -8.93 22.30
C PHE A 128 12.50 -8.53 23.23
N ARG A 129 12.84 -8.31 24.50
CA ARG A 129 11.92 -7.79 25.53
C ARG A 129 12.16 -6.28 25.61
N GLN A 130 11.09 -5.47 25.56
CA GLN A 130 11.16 -4.00 25.52
C GLN A 130 11.82 -3.44 24.25
N VAL A 131 11.16 -3.60 23.09
CA VAL A 131 11.60 -2.97 21.83
C VAL A 131 10.95 -1.59 21.70
N VAL A 132 11.78 -0.56 21.57
CA VAL A 132 11.29 0.75 21.11
C VAL A 132 11.41 0.76 19.59
N ALA A 133 10.30 0.98 18.90
CA ALA A 133 10.35 1.29 17.48
C ALA A 133 11.14 2.58 17.31
N VAL A 134 12.34 2.46 16.77
CA VAL A 134 13.18 3.61 16.48
C VAL A 134 12.65 4.24 15.19
N ASP A 135 11.91 5.34 15.32
CA ASP A 135 11.48 6.13 14.15
C ASP A 135 12.74 6.52 13.36
N ARG A 136 12.71 6.31 12.03
CA ARG A 136 13.79 6.69 11.11
C ARG A 136 14.24 8.14 11.28
N ARG A 137 13.38 9.01 11.81
CA ARG A 137 13.72 10.41 12.12
C ARG A 137 14.71 10.59 13.27
N SER A 138 14.90 9.58 14.14
CA SER A 138 15.54 9.79 15.44
C SER A 138 16.91 9.12 15.63
N ALA A 139 17.30 8.10 14.84
CA ALA A 139 18.50 7.31 15.18
C ALA A 139 19.50 7.00 14.06
N TRP A 140 19.22 7.41 12.82
CA TRP A 140 20.24 7.38 11.77
C TRP A 140 20.51 8.83 11.36
N PRO A 141 21.70 9.40 11.65
CA PRO A 141 22.03 10.65 11.00
C PRO A 141 22.06 10.36 9.50
N ALA A 142 21.10 10.90 8.76
CA ALA A 142 21.26 11.04 7.32
C ALA A 142 22.65 11.67 7.06
N PRO A 143 23.37 11.31 5.99
CA PRO A 143 24.57 12.05 5.60
C PRO A 143 24.20 13.52 5.62
N ALA A 144 24.94 14.34 6.40
CA ALA A 144 24.50 15.65 6.87
C ALA A 144 23.75 16.41 5.77
N SER A 145 22.43 16.23 5.75
CA SER A 145 21.54 17.09 5.01
C SER A 145 21.68 18.36 5.79
N THR A 146 22.37 19.34 5.22
CA THR A 146 22.17 20.73 5.59
C THR A 146 20.67 20.95 5.48
N SER A 147 19.96 20.73 6.58
CA SER A 147 18.57 21.09 6.74
C SER A 147 18.56 22.60 6.86
N THR A 148 18.79 23.26 5.73
CA THR A 148 17.99 24.45 5.45
C THR A 148 16.56 24.02 5.69
N ASP A 149 15.86 24.70 6.60
CA ASP A 149 14.42 24.64 6.73
C ASP A 149 13.82 25.05 5.39
N VAL A 150 13.79 24.11 4.43
CA VAL A 150 13.22 24.34 3.10
C VAL A 150 11.73 24.31 3.34
N LYS A 151 11.18 25.48 3.67
CA LYS A 151 9.76 25.72 3.69
C LYS A 151 9.18 25.17 2.40
N ARG A 152 8.27 24.20 2.51
CA ARG A 152 7.61 23.59 1.35
C ARG A 152 7.01 24.71 0.49
N PRO A 153 7.33 24.80 -0.81
CA PRO A 153 6.84 25.88 -1.64
C PRO A 153 5.33 25.74 -1.89
N VAL A 154 4.61 26.85 -1.88
CA VAL A 154 3.26 26.92 -2.44
C VAL A 154 3.41 27.05 -3.95
N LEU A 155 3.06 26.02 -4.68
CA LEU A 155 3.16 26.01 -6.14
C LEU A 155 1.96 26.68 -6.83
N HIS A 156 0.84 26.82 -6.11
CA HIS A 156 -0.36 27.44 -6.67
C HIS A 156 -0.10 28.89 -7.06
N ARG A 157 -0.48 29.22 -8.29
CA ARG A 157 -0.55 30.57 -8.82
C ARG A 157 -2.01 30.93 -9.07
N ASP A 158 -2.40 32.14 -8.69
CA ASP A 158 -3.68 32.71 -9.10
C ASP A 158 -3.61 33.02 -10.60
N ASP A 159 -4.09 32.10 -11.42
CA ASP A 159 -4.11 32.18 -12.88
C ASP A 159 -5.56 32.07 -13.37
N ALA A 160 -6.11 33.20 -13.81
CA ALA A 160 -7.49 33.31 -14.24
C ALA A 160 -7.76 32.55 -15.56
N GLU A 161 -6.77 32.47 -16.45
CA GLU A 161 -6.90 31.70 -17.70
C GLU A 161 -6.92 30.20 -17.40
N ALA A 162 -6.05 29.75 -16.50
CA ALA A 162 -6.03 28.36 -16.04
C ALA A 162 -7.35 27.97 -15.36
N HIS A 163 -7.89 28.84 -14.50
CA HIS A 163 -9.18 28.60 -13.86
C HIS A 163 -10.32 28.53 -14.89
N ALA A 164 -10.36 29.47 -15.84
CA ALA A 164 -11.36 29.48 -16.90
C ALA A 164 -11.27 28.21 -17.79
N ALA A 165 -10.07 27.73 -18.08
CA ALA A 165 -9.86 26.48 -18.82
C ALA A 165 -10.40 25.25 -18.07
N VAL A 166 -10.19 25.18 -16.75
CA VAL A 166 -10.75 24.13 -15.90
C VAL A 166 -12.29 24.17 -15.89
N GLN A 167 -12.89 25.37 -15.76
CA GLN A 167 -14.35 25.53 -15.83
C GLN A 167 -14.90 25.14 -17.21
N HIS A 168 -14.19 25.51 -18.28
CA HIS A 168 -14.55 25.11 -19.63
C HIS A 168 -14.53 23.59 -19.78
N LEU A 169 -13.48 22.91 -19.31
CA LEU A 169 -13.43 21.44 -19.29
C LEU A 169 -14.65 20.84 -18.58
N VAL A 170 -14.98 21.31 -17.36
CA VAL A 170 -16.16 20.82 -16.61
C VAL A 170 -17.44 20.96 -17.46
N SER A 171 -17.62 22.10 -18.12
CA SER A 171 -18.77 22.32 -19.02
C SER A 171 -18.80 21.33 -20.18
N ARG A 172 -17.66 21.08 -20.85
CA ARG A 172 -17.60 20.16 -22.00
C ARG A 172 -17.85 18.70 -21.59
N LEU A 173 -17.33 18.28 -20.43
CA LEU A 173 -17.62 16.97 -19.88
C LEU A 173 -19.12 16.80 -19.58
N GLN A 174 -19.76 17.82 -19.01
CA GLN A 174 -21.21 17.81 -18.75
C GLN A 174 -22.00 17.79 -20.07
N ASP A 175 -21.74 18.72 -20.98
CA ASP A 175 -22.44 18.83 -22.27
C ASP A 175 -22.33 17.52 -23.07
N GLY A 176 -21.13 16.95 -23.14
CA GLY A 176 -20.87 15.72 -23.88
C GLY A 176 -21.57 14.51 -23.28
N LEU A 177 -21.64 14.44 -21.94
CA LEU A 177 -22.43 13.39 -21.29
C LEU A 177 -23.93 13.58 -21.53
N ASP A 178 -24.46 14.79 -21.34
CA ASP A 178 -25.89 15.09 -21.47
C ASP A 178 -26.41 14.89 -22.89
N THR A 179 -25.57 15.12 -23.88
CA THR A 179 -25.89 14.94 -25.31
C THR A 179 -25.47 13.58 -25.86
N ALA A 180 -24.83 12.74 -25.04
CA ALA A 180 -24.18 11.49 -25.47
C ALA A 180 -23.22 11.69 -26.68
N ASP A 181 -22.50 12.82 -26.69
CA ASP A 181 -21.57 13.23 -27.74
C ASP A 181 -20.12 13.19 -27.23
N ALA A 182 -19.38 12.16 -27.68
CA ALA A 182 -18.00 11.96 -27.28
C ALA A 182 -17.05 12.98 -27.91
N ASP A 183 -17.39 13.54 -29.07
CA ASP A 183 -16.59 14.59 -29.70
C ASP A 183 -16.65 15.89 -28.90
N VAL A 184 -17.82 16.20 -28.33
CA VAL A 184 -17.97 17.30 -27.37
C VAL A 184 -17.22 17.01 -26.07
N TYR A 185 -17.33 15.79 -25.54
CA TYR A 185 -16.69 15.39 -24.28
C TYR A 185 -15.15 15.45 -24.35
N ASP A 186 -14.57 14.94 -25.44
CA ASP A 186 -13.12 14.84 -25.66
C ASP A 186 -12.54 16.08 -26.37
N GLU A 187 -13.33 17.12 -26.68
CA GLU A 187 -12.90 18.27 -27.51
C GLU A 187 -11.62 18.96 -26.99
N THR A 188 -11.43 18.93 -25.67
CA THR A 188 -10.29 19.57 -25.01
C THR A 188 -9.11 18.62 -24.80
N PHE A 189 -9.17 17.38 -25.27
CA PHE A 189 -8.13 16.38 -25.02
C PHE A 189 -7.00 16.54 -26.03
N ALA A 190 -5.77 16.48 -25.54
CA ALA A 190 -4.60 16.50 -26.39
C ALA A 190 -4.54 15.24 -27.25
N ALA A 191 -3.90 15.33 -28.43
CA ALA A 191 -3.73 14.18 -29.32
C ALA A 191 -3.03 13.00 -28.61
N ASP A 192 -2.10 13.31 -27.71
CA ASP A 192 -1.29 12.40 -26.89
C ASP A 192 -1.77 12.30 -25.43
N VAL A 193 -3.08 12.51 -25.19
CA VAL A 193 -3.64 12.40 -23.84
C VAL A 193 -3.37 11.02 -23.22
N LEU A 194 -2.87 11.01 -21.98
CA LEU A 194 -2.78 9.79 -21.16
C LEU A 194 -4.06 9.65 -20.33
N TRP A 195 -4.92 8.70 -20.70
CA TRP A 195 -6.20 8.48 -20.02
C TRP A 195 -6.20 7.24 -19.13
N GLY A 196 -6.19 7.46 -17.83
CA GLY A 196 -6.32 6.44 -16.81
C GLY A 196 -7.78 6.07 -16.54
N THR A 197 -8.12 4.79 -16.75
CA THR A 197 -9.44 4.25 -16.46
C THR A 197 -9.61 3.98 -14.95
N PRO A 198 -10.85 3.84 -14.46
CA PRO A 198 -11.11 3.47 -13.06
C PRO A 198 -10.56 2.09 -12.67
N ARG A 199 -10.18 1.25 -13.65
CA ARG A 199 -9.57 -0.08 -13.45
C ARG A 199 -8.04 -0.04 -13.41
N GLY A 200 -7.43 1.14 -13.48
CA GLY A 200 -5.97 1.32 -13.50
C GLY A 200 -5.31 1.02 -14.85
N GLU A 201 -6.11 0.86 -15.92
CA GLU A 201 -5.60 0.77 -17.29
C GLU A 201 -5.29 2.17 -17.82
N VAL A 202 -4.33 2.29 -18.74
CA VAL A 202 -4.02 3.54 -19.42
C VAL A 202 -4.31 3.40 -20.92
N VAL A 203 -5.07 4.34 -21.47
CA VAL A 203 -5.25 4.54 -22.91
C VAL A 203 -4.35 5.69 -23.33
N ASP A 204 -3.54 5.45 -24.36
CA ASP A 204 -2.56 6.40 -24.89
C ASP A 204 -3.08 7.03 -26.18
N GLY A 205 -3.40 8.32 -26.11
CA GLY A 205 -3.81 9.15 -27.24
C GLY A 205 -5.31 9.15 -27.54
N VAL A 206 -5.76 10.28 -28.11
CA VAL A 206 -7.18 10.52 -28.44
C VAL A 206 -7.66 9.61 -29.58
N ASP A 207 -6.77 9.22 -30.50
CA ASP A 207 -7.11 8.35 -31.62
C ASP A 207 -7.58 6.96 -31.17
N VAL A 208 -7.14 6.51 -29.99
CA VAL A 208 -7.60 5.25 -29.36
C VAL A 208 -8.80 5.52 -28.45
N LEU A 209 -8.76 6.61 -27.69
CA LEU A 209 -9.77 6.94 -26.68
C LEU A 209 -11.12 7.33 -27.27
N LEU A 210 -11.15 8.26 -28.24
CA LEU A 210 -12.38 8.81 -28.78
C LEU A 210 -13.28 7.74 -29.43
N PRO A 211 -12.77 6.76 -30.21
CA PRO A 211 -13.58 5.64 -30.67
C PRO A 211 -14.19 4.80 -29.53
N ILE A 212 -13.51 4.67 -28.38
CA ILE A 212 -14.04 3.98 -27.21
C ILE A 212 -15.18 4.80 -26.59
N HIS A 213 -14.96 6.10 -26.35
CA HIS A 213 -16.00 6.98 -25.81
C HIS A 213 -17.23 7.06 -26.72
N ARG A 214 -17.06 7.19 -28.04
CA ARG A 214 -18.18 7.13 -29.01
C ARG A 214 -19.00 5.86 -28.86
N ARG A 215 -18.36 4.69 -28.72
CA ARG A 215 -19.07 3.41 -28.50
C ARG A 215 -19.81 3.38 -27.17
N LEU A 216 -19.17 3.83 -26.09
CA LEU A 216 -19.75 3.82 -24.74
C LEU A 216 -20.94 4.79 -24.60
N MET A 217 -20.86 5.96 -25.24
CA MET A 217 -21.92 6.96 -25.26
C MET A 217 -23.09 6.55 -26.15
N ALA A 218 -22.82 5.99 -27.34
CA ALA A 218 -23.87 5.43 -28.19
C ALA A 218 -24.64 4.29 -27.50
N ALA A 219 -23.93 3.50 -26.67
CA ALA A 219 -24.54 2.46 -25.84
C ALA A 219 -25.18 2.99 -24.54
N GLN A 220 -25.06 4.29 -24.23
CA GLN A 220 -25.58 4.94 -23.02
C GLN A 220 -25.22 4.16 -21.74
N THR A 221 -23.96 3.73 -21.66
CA THR A 221 -23.47 2.87 -20.57
C THR A 221 -23.32 3.60 -19.23
N ALA A 222 -23.19 4.93 -19.26
CA ALA A 222 -23.08 5.75 -18.07
C ALA A 222 -24.47 6.20 -17.59
N PRO A 223 -24.77 6.12 -16.27
CA PRO A 223 -25.97 6.74 -15.72
C PRO A 223 -25.91 8.26 -15.86
N ALA A 224 -27.08 8.90 -15.84
CA ALA A 224 -27.17 10.35 -15.69
C ALA A 224 -26.31 10.81 -14.50
N SER A 225 -25.48 11.83 -14.73
CA SER A 225 -24.46 12.28 -13.78
C SER A 225 -24.25 13.79 -13.88
N THR A 226 -23.68 14.35 -12.81
CA THR A 226 -23.28 15.76 -12.73
C THR A 226 -21.77 15.86 -12.55
N PHE A 227 -21.12 16.76 -13.29
CA PHE A 227 -19.70 17.09 -13.14
C PHE A 227 -19.51 18.31 -12.24
N GLU A 228 -18.67 18.17 -11.22
CA GLU A 228 -18.43 19.20 -10.20
C GLU A 228 -16.93 19.40 -10.02
N LEU A 229 -16.45 20.65 -10.06
CA LEU A 229 -15.08 20.98 -9.70
C LEU A 229 -14.89 20.84 -8.18
N VAL A 230 -14.04 19.91 -7.75
CA VAL A 230 -13.73 19.68 -6.33
C VAL A 230 -12.60 20.61 -5.87
N SER A 231 -11.50 20.64 -6.61
CA SER A 231 -10.36 21.50 -6.33
C SER A 231 -9.51 21.70 -7.58
N TRP A 232 -8.70 22.76 -7.61
CA TRP A 232 -7.74 22.98 -8.69
C TRP A 232 -6.49 23.72 -8.23
N ARG A 233 -5.40 23.61 -8.98
CA ARG A 233 -4.14 24.33 -8.79
C ARG A 233 -3.53 24.68 -10.14
N SER A 234 -2.96 25.87 -10.31
CA SER A 234 -1.94 26.14 -11.32
C SER A 234 -0.54 26.04 -10.71
N PRO A 235 0.19 24.92 -10.87
CA PRO A 235 1.51 24.73 -10.27
C PRO A 235 2.64 25.43 -11.03
N ALA A 236 2.42 25.76 -12.32
CA ALA A 236 3.38 26.40 -13.21
C ALA A 236 2.62 27.20 -14.28
N PRO A 237 3.24 28.24 -14.89
CA PRO A 237 2.65 28.95 -16.03
C PRO A 237 2.24 27.97 -17.13
N GLY A 238 1.00 28.08 -17.62
CA GLY A 238 0.50 27.19 -18.67
C GLY A 238 0.20 25.76 -18.19
N VAL A 239 0.13 25.49 -16.88
CA VAL A 239 -0.29 24.21 -16.33
C VAL A 239 -1.43 24.42 -15.33
N ALA A 240 -2.48 23.61 -15.44
CA ALA A 240 -3.56 23.50 -14.48
C ALA A 240 -3.76 22.04 -14.09
N VAL A 241 -4.01 21.78 -12.81
CA VAL A 241 -4.36 20.45 -12.29
C VAL A 241 -5.68 20.58 -11.56
N ALA A 242 -6.68 19.81 -11.95
CA ALA A 242 -8.03 19.87 -11.38
C ALA A 242 -8.47 18.50 -10.89
N GLN A 243 -9.15 18.45 -9.76
CA GLN A 243 -9.95 17.32 -9.34
C GLN A 243 -11.40 17.61 -9.70
N ILE A 244 -11.97 16.78 -10.56
CA ILE A 244 -13.36 16.91 -11.00
C ILE A 244 -14.09 15.63 -10.59
N ARG A 245 -15.24 15.78 -9.94
CA ARG A 245 -16.12 14.68 -9.57
C ARG A 245 -17.18 14.48 -10.64
N ARG A 246 -17.40 13.24 -11.07
CA ARG A 246 -18.62 12.82 -11.74
C ARG A 246 -19.51 12.13 -10.71
N ARG A 247 -20.58 12.80 -10.30
CA ARG A 247 -21.55 12.26 -9.34
C ARG A 247 -22.73 11.70 -10.10
N ALA A 248 -22.91 10.39 -10.05
CA ALA A 248 -24.07 9.76 -10.66
C ALA A 248 -25.34 10.06 -9.86
N ASP A 249 -26.50 10.01 -10.52
CA ASP A 249 -27.79 10.22 -9.86
C ASP A 249 -28.09 9.16 -8.79
N ALA A 250 -28.93 9.51 -7.81
CA ALA A 250 -29.23 8.65 -6.66
C ALA A 250 -29.71 7.26 -7.10
N GLY A 251 -29.05 6.21 -6.58
CA GLY A 251 -29.31 4.81 -6.93
C GLY A 251 -28.46 4.26 -8.08
N ALA A 252 -27.57 5.08 -8.67
CA ALA A 252 -26.57 4.61 -9.63
C ALA A 252 -25.42 3.85 -8.95
N GLN A 253 -24.74 3.01 -9.74
CA GLN A 253 -23.78 2.03 -9.22
C GLN A 253 -22.40 2.60 -8.85
N PHE A 254 -22.00 3.77 -9.38
CA PHE A 254 -20.69 4.35 -9.07
C PHE A 254 -20.62 5.85 -9.39
N SER A 255 -19.99 6.61 -8.48
CA SER A 255 -19.48 7.97 -8.68
C SER A 255 -17.96 7.93 -8.84
N GLU A 256 -17.36 8.97 -9.39
CA GLU A 256 -15.92 9.00 -9.66
C GLU A 256 -15.32 10.37 -9.35
N VAL A 257 -14.04 10.38 -8.95
CA VAL A 257 -13.23 11.59 -8.94
C VAL A 257 -12.03 11.35 -9.82
N ALA A 258 -11.76 12.31 -10.69
CA ALA A 258 -10.63 12.27 -11.59
C ALA A 258 -9.72 13.46 -11.42
N VAL A 259 -8.41 13.21 -11.47
CA VAL A 259 -7.40 14.26 -11.58
C VAL A 259 -7.15 14.50 -13.06
N TYR A 260 -7.37 15.73 -13.52
CA TYR A 260 -7.09 16.21 -14.86
C TYR A 260 -5.87 17.14 -14.83
N THR A 261 -4.94 16.94 -15.74
CA THR A 261 -3.82 17.87 -16.00
C THR A 261 -4.07 18.54 -17.34
N LEU A 262 -4.15 19.86 -17.33
CA LEU A 262 -4.27 20.68 -18.52
C LEU A 262 -2.96 21.43 -18.76
N VAL A 263 -2.55 21.49 -20.03
CA VAL A 263 -1.36 22.20 -20.49
C VAL A 263 -1.76 23.19 -21.58
N ARG A 264 -1.22 24.41 -21.52
CA ARG A 264 -1.41 25.43 -22.54
C ARG A 264 -0.44 25.21 -23.70
N HIS A 265 -0.95 24.98 -24.89
CA HIS A 265 -0.20 24.87 -26.14
C HIS A 265 -0.86 25.76 -27.20
N ASP A 266 -0.08 26.62 -27.88
CA ASP A 266 -0.56 27.56 -28.90
C ASP A 266 -1.78 28.38 -28.47
N GLN A 267 -1.73 28.96 -27.26
CA GLN A 267 -2.81 29.76 -26.65
C GLN A 267 -4.12 29.00 -26.35
N ARG A 268 -4.15 27.67 -26.54
CA ARG A 268 -5.27 26.81 -26.16
C ARG A 268 -4.86 25.89 -25.02
N TRP A 269 -5.81 25.56 -24.15
CA TRP A 269 -5.61 24.62 -23.06
C TRP A 269 -6.10 23.23 -23.47
N TRP A 270 -5.28 22.22 -23.20
CA TRP A 270 -5.55 20.83 -23.56
C TRP A 270 -5.37 19.91 -22.36
N VAL A 271 -6.24 18.92 -22.18
CA VAL A 271 -6.05 17.84 -21.22
C VAL A 271 -4.92 16.95 -21.72
N SER A 272 -3.79 16.94 -21.01
CA SER A 272 -2.63 16.10 -21.33
C SER A 272 -2.69 14.75 -20.61
N ALA A 273 -3.35 14.70 -19.46
CA ALA A 273 -3.52 13.47 -18.71
C ALA A 273 -4.76 13.53 -17.82
N ALA A 274 -5.39 12.38 -17.61
CA ALA A 274 -6.43 12.21 -16.60
C ALA A 274 -6.30 10.85 -15.92
N GLN A 275 -6.70 10.74 -14.65
CA GLN A 275 -6.83 9.46 -13.95
C GLN A 275 -8.14 9.42 -13.20
N ASN A 276 -9.02 8.50 -13.58
CA ASN A 276 -10.29 8.27 -12.90
C ASN A 276 -10.11 7.33 -11.72
N THR A 277 -10.77 7.63 -10.61
CA THR A 277 -10.82 6.78 -9.42
C THR A 277 -12.28 6.55 -9.03
N PRO A 278 -12.74 5.29 -8.91
CA PRO A 278 -14.06 5.00 -8.37
C PRO A 278 -14.22 5.54 -6.97
N VAL A 279 -15.39 6.07 -6.66
CA VAL A 279 -15.82 6.43 -5.31
C VAL A 279 -17.06 5.63 -4.99
N LEU A 280 -17.02 4.92 -3.85
CA LEU A 280 -18.22 4.32 -3.28
C LEU A 280 -19.03 5.45 -2.66
N ASP A 281 -20.26 5.63 -3.11
CA ASP A 281 -21.21 6.51 -2.43
C ASP A 281 -21.64 5.82 -1.13
N GLU A 282 -20.85 5.98 -0.06
CA GLU A 282 -21.31 5.69 1.29
C GLU A 282 -22.29 6.81 1.67
N ASP A 283 -23.55 6.43 1.94
CA ASP A 283 -24.59 7.34 2.42
C ASP A 283 -24.08 8.28 3.53
N ALA A 284 -24.19 9.59 3.26
CA ALA A 284 -24.45 10.67 4.22
C ALA A 284 -23.92 10.48 5.66
N GLY A 285 -22.60 10.62 5.89
CA GLY A 285 -22.05 10.47 7.23
C GLY A 285 -20.65 11.03 7.45
N ALA A 286 -20.52 12.36 7.43
CA ALA A 286 -19.49 13.15 8.11
C ALA A 286 -18.01 12.72 8.00
N ARG A 287 -17.21 13.49 7.24
CA ARG A 287 -16.11 14.29 7.81
C ARG A 287 -15.89 15.58 6.99
N PRO A 288 -15.84 16.77 7.61
CA PRO A 288 -15.30 17.96 6.94
C PRO A 288 -13.77 17.84 6.90
N ASN A 289 -13.20 17.84 5.69
CA ASN A 289 -11.76 18.02 5.53
C ASN A 289 -11.41 19.49 5.81
N ARG A 290 -10.55 19.70 6.81
CA ARG A 290 -9.82 20.94 7.07
C ARG A 290 -8.62 21.05 6.15
#